data_AF-A0A920P7I2-F1
#
_entry.id   AF-A0A920P7I2-F1
#
_cell.length_a   1.000
_cell.length_b   1.000
_cell.length_c   1.000
_cell.angle_alpha   90.00
_cell.angle_beta   90.00
_cell.angle_gamma   90.00
#
_symmetry.space_group_name_H-M   'P 1'
#
loop_
_entity.id
_entity.type
_entity.pdbx_description
1 polymer ?
#
loop_
_entity_poly.entity_id
_entity_poly.type
_entity_poly.pdbx_seq_one_letter_code
_entity_poly.pdbx_strand_id
1 'polypeptide(L)' 'MLVKICGIQDVDNARTAAESGADLLGRVFFVSNRGRKITLDTASQ' A
#
# COMPACT_ATOMS: atom_id res chain seq x y z
N MET A 1 -4.69 9.64 -16.56
CA MET A 1 -3.71 8.55 -16.52
C MET A 1 -3.73 8.01 -15.11
N LEU A 2 -4.01 6.72 -14.90
CA LEU A 2 -4.14 6.16 -13.54
C LEU A 2 -2.77 5.81 -12.96
N VAL A 3 -2.45 6.30 -11.77
CA VAL A 3 -1.19 6.06 -11.06
C VAL A 3 -1.45 5.17 -9.85
N LYS A 4 -0.78 4.02 -9.81
CA LYS A 4 -0.86 3.06 -8.70
C LYS A 4 0.43 3.06 -7.89
N ILE A 5 0.34 3.35 -6.59
CA ILE A 5 1.47 3.24 -5.65
C ILE A 5 1.41 1.91 -4.91
N CYS A 6 2.46 1.10 -5.02
CA CYS A 6 2.49 -0.28 -4.53
C CYS A 6 3.48 -0.49 -3.38
N GLY A 7 3.16 -1.41 -2.48
CA GLY A 7 4.00 -1.74 -1.33
C GLY A 7 3.79 -0.83 -0.14
N ILE A 8 2.60 -0.23 -0.02
CA ILE A 8 2.18 0.57 1.14
C ILE A 8 2.01 -0.36 2.34
N GLN A 9 2.60 0.03 3.48
CA GLN A 9 2.63 -0.79 4.69
C GLN A 9 1.84 -0.19 5.86
N ASP A 10 1.63 1.12 5.85
CA ASP A 10 1.04 1.90 6.93
C ASP A 10 0.07 2.95 6.37
N VAL A 11 -0.80 3.45 7.25
CA VAL A 11 -1.87 4.38 6.90
C VAL A 11 -1.32 5.76 6.52
N ASP A 12 -0.22 6.20 7.13
CA ASP A 12 0.37 7.51 6.86
C ASP A 12 0.96 7.60 5.44
N ASN A 13 1.64 6.55 4.99
CA ASN A 13 2.13 6.42 3.62
C ASN A 13 0.98 6.25 2.63
N ALA A 14 -0.09 5.54 2.99
CA ALA A 14 -1.31 5.42 2.19
C ALA A 14 -1.92 6.80 1.95
N ARG A 15 -2.05 7.59 3.02
CA ARG A 15 -2.57 8.95 3.00
C ARG A 15 -1.71 9.88 2.15
N THR A 16 -0.40 9.86 2.37
CA THR A 16 0.56 10.66 1.60
C THR A 16 0.47 10.35 0.10
N ALA A 17 0.37 9.08 -0.28
CA ALA A 17 0.24 8.66 -1.67
C ALA A 17 -1.10 9.15 -2.28
N ALA A 18 -2.20 9.06 -1.53
CA ALA A 18 -3.50 9.56 -1.97
C ALA A 18 -3.50 11.09 -2.15
N GLU A 19 -2.97 11.83 -1.18
CA GLU A 19 -2.85 13.30 -1.24
C GLU A 19 -1.92 13.77 -2.37
N SER A 20 -0.96 12.93 -2.76
CA SER A 20 -0.05 13.20 -3.89
C SER A 20 -0.65 12.86 -5.27
N GLY A 21 -1.88 12.36 -5.33
CA GLY A 21 -2.58 12.06 -6.58
C GLY A 21 -2.49 10.61 -7.06
N ALA A 22 -2.25 9.64 -6.18
CA ALA A 22 -2.38 8.23 -6.52
C ALA A 22 -3.86 7.84 -6.67
N ASP A 23 -4.23 7.31 -7.83
CA ASP A 23 -5.58 6.78 -8.07
C ASP A 23 -5.79 5.41 -7.40
N LEU A 24 -4.71 4.65 -7.17
CA LEU A 24 -4.76 3.29 -6.63
C LEU A 24 -3.64 3.04 -5.62
N LEU A 25 -3.97 2.35 -4.53
CA LEU A 25 -3.01 1.90 -3.52
C LEU A 25 -2.90 0.38 -3.52
N GLY A 26 -1.68 -0.14 -3.59
CA GLY A 26 -1.40 -1.57 -3.60
C GLY A 26 -0.67 -1.99 -2.33
N ARG A 27 -1.21 -3.00 -1.64
CA ARG A 27 -0.55 -3.65 -0.49
C ARG A 27 -0.03 -5.03 -0.89
N VAL A 28 1.03 -5.49 -0.23
CA VAL A 28 1.71 -6.75 -0.58
C VAL A 28 1.39 -7.83 0.46
N PHE A 29 0.66 -8.86 0.05
CA PHE A 29 0.16 -9.92 0.95
C PHE A 29 0.88 -11.27 0.78
N PHE A 30 1.24 -11.64 -0.46
CA PHE A 30 1.62 -13.02 -0.82
C PHE A 30 3.03 -13.17 -1.38
N VAL A 31 3.98 -12.33 -0.97
CA VAL A 31 5.39 -12.48 -1.38
C VAL A 31 6.22 -12.93 -0.19
N SER A 32 6.63 -14.19 -0.20
CA SER A 32 7.60 -14.74 0.75
C SER A 32 8.90 -13.95 0.66
N ASN A 33 9.49 -13.61 1.81
CA ASN A 33 10.82 -12.98 1.91
C ASN A 33 10.96 -11.54 1.37
N ARG A 34 9.87 -10.75 1.31
CA ARG A 34 9.95 -9.30 1.06
C ARG A 34 9.59 -8.51 2.31
N GLY A 35 10.45 -7.57 2.72
CA GLY A 35 10.24 -6.67 3.87
C GLY A 35 9.01 -5.75 3.77
N ARG A 36 8.32 -5.75 2.62
CA ARG A 36 7.08 -5.00 2.35
C ARG A 36 5.78 -5.77 2.60
N LYS A 37 5.86 -6.98 3.17
CA LYS A 37 4.69 -7.83 3.45
C LYS A 37 3.88 -7.26 4.62
N ILE A 38 2.56 -7.25 4.50
CA ILE A 38 1.64 -6.93 5.60
C ILE A 38 0.56 -8.00 5.75
N THR A 39 -0.10 -8.03 6.92
CA THR A 39 -1.24 -8.92 7.18
C THR A 39 -2.54 -8.33 6.62
N LEU A 40 -3.58 -9.16 6.49
CA LEU A 40 -4.91 -8.70 6.06
C LEU A 40 -5.52 -7.70 7.05
N ASP A 41 -5.28 -7.90 8.34
CA ASP A 41 -5.73 -7.02 9.43
C ASP A 41 -5.23 -5.58 9.24
N THR A 42 -3.93 -5.42 8.96
CA THR A 42 -3.30 -4.11 8.68
C THR A 42 -3.81 -3.49 7.37
N ALA A 43 -4.31 -4.29 6.44
CA ALA A 43 -4.84 -3.79 5.19
C ALA A 43 -6.28 -3.28 5.26
N SER A 44 -7.08 -3.81 6.18
CA SER A 44 -8.43 -3.35 6.45
C SER A 44 -8.50 -2.06 7.27
N GLN A 45 -7.36 -1.64 7.87
CA GLN A 45 -7.19 -0.32 8.48
C GLN A 45 -7.02 0.76 7.41
#